data_AF-A0A8J7M833-F1
#
_entry.id   AF-A0A8J7M833-F1
#
_cell.length_a   1.000
_cell.length_b   1.000
_cell.length_c   1.000
_cell.angle_alpha   90.00
_cell.angle_beta   90.00
_cell.angle_gamma   90.00
#
_symmetry.space_group_name_H-M   'P 1'
#
loop_
_entity.id
_entity.type
_entity.pdbx_description
1 polymer ?
#
loop_
_entity_poly.entity_id
_entity_poly.type
_entity_poly.pdbx_seq_one_letter_code
_entity_poly.pdbx_strand_id
1 'polypeptide(L)'
;MIDIFERFAISWVPQPGSPLARFGASWTGWCADAAERRARYDRAGLPFRPEQVTGPLEYQGLHAEIYAPFRFRRGASAWAFERELASLSSVLEVFTLPRLSVAVVEGRIVLTPATTSAALEHFIETISARLAQFDTDAEARETATARMGFVGSRFMMPLTRTLAPEEAEALARPLARELEPILAERQQILDFAVMGDPGGGRALRVIERHELAEPQQKFELRGLSCSGPRLYTGIGGLRAVN
;
A
#
# COMPACT_ATOMS: atom_id res chain seq x y z
N MET A 1 -17.96 -14.63 1.83
CA MET A 1 -17.30 -13.72 2.81
C MET A 1 -17.54 -12.24 2.49
N ILE A 2 -17.78 -11.91 1.22
CA ILE A 2 -17.98 -10.56 0.70
C ILE A 2 -19.38 -9.97 0.98
N ASP A 3 -20.42 -10.80 1.15
CA ASP A 3 -21.82 -10.34 1.27
C ASP A 3 -22.18 -9.56 2.56
N ILE A 4 -21.23 -9.33 3.46
CA ILE A 4 -21.45 -8.62 4.74
C ILE A 4 -20.93 -7.17 4.74
N PHE A 5 -20.33 -6.72 3.64
CA PHE A 5 -19.73 -5.39 3.53
C PHE A 5 -20.41 -4.55 2.45
N GLU A 6 -20.63 -3.26 2.74
CA GLU A 6 -21.25 -2.34 1.79
C GLU A 6 -20.26 -1.79 0.77
N ARG A 7 -18.98 -1.67 1.14
CA ARG A 7 -17.89 -1.17 0.30
C ARG A 7 -16.59 -1.89 0.62
N PHE A 8 -15.72 -1.94 -0.38
CA PHE A 8 -14.37 -2.51 -0.29
C PHE A 8 -13.35 -1.44 -0.64
N ALA A 9 -12.18 -1.45 -0.03
CA ALA A 9 -11.05 -0.62 -0.40
C ALA A 9 -9.79 -1.48 -0.47
N ILE A 10 -8.82 -1.07 -1.29
CA ILE A 10 -7.46 -1.63 -1.23
C ILE A 10 -6.59 -0.64 -0.50
N SER A 11 -5.87 -1.11 0.50
CA SER A 11 -5.06 -0.25 1.36
C SER A 11 -3.76 -0.94 1.72
N TRP A 12 -2.73 -0.15 1.98
CA TRP A 12 -1.58 -0.64 2.71
C TRP A 12 -1.82 -0.41 4.21
N VAL A 13 -1.72 -1.48 4.98
CA VAL A 13 -1.81 -1.44 6.44
C VAL A 13 -0.45 -1.83 7.00
N PRO A 14 0.12 -1.08 7.97
CA PRO A 14 1.41 -1.44 8.56
C PRO A 14 1.42 -2.88 9.07
N GLN A 15 2.53 -3.60 8.89
CA GLN A 15 2.64 -5.02 9.22
C GLN A 15 2.20 -5.31 10.66
N PRO A 16 1.39 -6.34 10.92
CA PRO A 16 0.98 -6.74 12.26
C PRO A 16 2.20 -6.90 13.18
N GLY A 17 2.12 -6.30 14.36
CA GLY A 17 3.22 -6.33 15.34
C GLY A 17 4.41 -5.43 15.01
N SER A 18 4.40 -4.66 13.91
CA SER A 18 5.41 -3.62 13.69
C SER A 18 5.26 -2.45 14.68
N PRO A 19 6.34 -1.68 14.95
CA PRO A 19 6.24 -0.44 15.74
C PRO A 19 5.17 0.53 15.21
N LEU A 20 5.08 0.67 13.88
CA LEU A 20 4.10 1.56 13.24
C LEU A 20 2.66 1.04 13.39
N ALA A 21 2.42 -0.27 13.29
CA ALA A 21 1.10 -0.85 13.54
C ALA A 21 0.64 -0.65 14.98
N ARG A 22 1.53 -0.87 15.96
CA ARG A 22 1.22 -0.63 17.39
C ARG A 22 0.91 0.84 17.64
N PHE A 23 1.73 1.73 17.12
CA PHE A 23 1.49 3.16 17.20
C PHE A 23 0.12 3.51 16.60
N GLY A 24 -0.12 3.15 15.34
CA GLY A 24 -1.35 3.49 14.62
C GLY A 24 -2.62 2.98 15.31
N ALA A 25 -2.57 1.75 15.83
CA ALA A 25 -3.69 1.18 16.56
C ALA A 25 -3.97 1.89 17.89
N SER A 26 -2.93 2.27 18.64
CA SER A 26 -3.11 3.06 19.86
C SER A 26 -3.52 4.51 19.58
N TRP A 27 -2.99 5.11 18.51
CA TRP A 27 -3.27 6.47 18.09
C TRP A 27 -4.75 6.64 17.74
N THR A 28 -5.23 5.79 16.83
CA THR A 28 -6.64 5.79 16.39
C THR A 28 -7.57 5.07 17.37
N GLY A 29 -7.05 4.29 18.31
CA GLY A 29 -7.85 3.43 19.20
C GLY A 29 -8.49 2.24 18.49
N TRP A 30 -8.07 1.92 17.26
CA TRP A 30 -8.61 0.82 16.46
C TRP A 30 -7.51 0.09 15.70
N CYS A 31 -7.49 -1.24 15.82
CA CYS A 31 -6.63 -2.12 15.04
C CYS A 31 -7.46 -2.76 13.92
N ALA A 32 -7.24 -2.34 12.67
CA ALA A 32 -7.99 -2.82 11.52
C ALA A 32 -7.74 -4.31 11.23
N ASP A 33 -6.51 -4.81 11.42
CA ASP A 33 -6.17 -6.23 11.26
C ASP A 33 -6.89 -7.13 12.26
N ALA A 34 -6.85 -6.77 13.55
CA ALA A 34 -7.50 -7.54 14.60
C ALA A 34 -9.03 -7.30 14.67
N ALA A 35 -9.53 -6.29 13.96
CA ALA A 35 -10.89 -5.78 14.11
C ALA A 35 -11.28 -5.48 15.57
N GLU A 36 -10.36 -4.85 16.31
CA GLU A 36 -10.47 -4.65 17.76
C GLU A 36 -10.15 -3.21 18.19
N ARG A 37 -10.85 -2.76 19.24
CA ARG A 37 -10.49 -1.53 19.96
C ARG A 37 -9.15 -1.72 20.68
N ARG A 38 -8.32 -0.68 20.70
CA ARG A 38 -7.06 -0.65 21.43
C ARG A 38 -7.05 0.48 22.44
N ALA A 39 -6.27 0.28 23.50
CA ALA A 39 -5.98 1.33 24.47
C ALA A 39 -5.36 2.51 23.74
N ARG A 40 -5.84 3.71 24.09
CA ARG A 40 -5.42 4.92 23.42
C ARG A 40 -4.00 5.30 23.79
N TYR A 41 -3.34 5.94 22.84
CA TYR A 41 -2.00 6.45 23.01
C TYR A 41 -1.99 7.52 24.12
N ASP A 42 -1.32 7.20 25.23
CA ASP A 42 -1.23 8.05 26.41
C ASP A 42 0.25 8.20 26.81
N ARG A 43 0.92 9.18 26.22
CA ARG A 43 2.31 9.53 26.55
C ARG A 43 2.38 11.00 26.94
N ALA A 44 3.03 11.28 28.06
CA ALA A 44 3.13 12.61 28.69
C ALA A 44 3.87 13.69 27.85
N GLY A 45 4.23 13.42 26.59
CA GLY A 45 5.00 14.32 25.74
C GLY A 45 4.20 15.10 24.69
N LEU A 46 2.92 14.76 24.46
CA LEU A 46 2.08 15.48 23.50
C LEU A 46 1.26 16.57 24.18
N PRO A 47 1.13 17.77 23.58
CA PRO A 47 0.35 18.86 24.16
C PRO A 47 -1.17 18.66 24.01
N PHE A 48 -1.60 17.55 23.41
CA PHE A 48 -2.99 17.21 23.13
C PHE A 48 -3.20 15.70 23.26
N ARG A 49 -4.46 15.29 23.38
CA ARG A 49 -4.85 13.88 23.37
C ARG A 49 -5.23 13.44 21.95
N PRO A 50 -4.87 12.22 21.51
CA PRO A 50 -5.17 11.73 20.17
C PRO A 50 -6.64 11.86 19.77
N GLU A 51 -7.58 11.61 20.69
CA GLU A 51 -9.03 11.62 20.42
C GLU A 51 -9.54 13.00 19.97
N GLN A 52 -8.84 14.08 20.36
CA GLN A 52 -9.20 15.45 19.97
C GLN A 52 -8.96 15.71 18.47
N VAL A 53 -8.06 14.92 17.86
CA VAL A 53 -7.59 15.14 16.49
C VAL A 53 -7.83 13.96 15.56
N THR A 54 -8.15 12.75 16.05
CA THR A 54 -8.34 11.58 15.17
C THR A 54 -9.66 11.57 14.41
N GLY A 55 -10.77 12.00 15.03
CA GLY A 55 -12.08 12.08 14.39
C GLY A 55 -12.50 10.75 13.70
N PRO A 56 -12.82 10.72 12.40
CA PRO A 56 -13.25 9.50 11.71
C PRO A 56 -12.21 8.37 11.69
N LEU A 57 -10.93 8.66 11.88
CA LEU A 57 -9.85 7.67 11.86
C LEU A 57 -10.00 6.60 12.94
N GLU A 58 -10.77 6.89 13.99
CA GLU A 58 -11.10 5.98 15.09
C GLU A 58 -11.88 4.73 14.66
N TYR A 59 -12.45 4.79 13.46
CA TYR A 59 -13.21 3.71 12.84
C TYR A 59 -12.52 3.18 11.59
N GLN A 60 -11.30 3.63 11.28
CA GLN A 60 -10.59 3.21 10.09
C GLN A 60 -9.24 2.56 10.42
N GLY A 61 -8.61 2.95 11.53
CA GLY A 61 -7.25 2.54 11.85
C GLY A 61 -6.22 3.24 10.96
N LEU A 62 -4.94 3.07 11.28
CA LEU A 62 -3.85 3.64 10.49
C LEU A 62 -3.64 2.80 9.22
N HIS A 63 -3.85 3.42 8.06
CA HIS A 63 -3.68 2.79 6.76
C HIS A 63 -3.42 3.85 5.68
N ALA A 64 -2.80 3.45 4.57
CA ALA A 64 -2.70 4.25 3.35
C ALA A 64 -3.68 3.70 2.32
N GLU A 65 -4.55 4.55 1.79
CA GLU A 65 -5.47 4.15 0.73
C GLU A 65 -4.70 3.98 -0.59
N ILE A 66 -4.79 2.80 -1.20
CA ILE A 66 -4.22 2.50 -2.53
C ILE A 66 -5.30 2.66 -3.59
N TYR A 67 -6.48 2.10 -3.31
CA TYR A 67 -7.66 2.18 -4.16
C TYR A 67 -8.88 2.51 -3.30
N ALA A 68 -9.51 3.64 -3.61
CA ALA A 68 -10.59 4.22 -2.82
C ALA A 68 -11.78 3.26 -2.62
N PRO A 69 -12.53 3.38 -1.50
CA PRO A 69 -13.70 2.57 -1.25
C PRO A 69 -14.68 2.55 -2.43
N PHE A 70 -15.06 1.35 -2.88
CA PHE A 70 -15.93 1.12 -4.03
C PHE A 70 -16.98 0.05 -3.76
N ARG A 71 -17.99 0.03 -4.63
CA ARG A 71 -19.00 -1.04 -4.70
C ARG A 71 -18.83 -1.81 -6.00
N PHE A 72 -19.09 -3.11 -5.95
CA PHE A 72 -19.09 -3.93 -7.15
C PHE A 72 -20.08 -3.40 -8.18
N ARG A 73 -19.58 -3.16 -9.38
CA ARG A 73 -20.41 -2.88 -10.55
C ARG A 73 -21.41 -4.01 -10.75
N ARG A 74 -22.61 -3.68 -11.22
CA ARG A 74 -23.65 -4.68 -11.51
C ARG A 74 -23.09 -5.77 -12.44
N GLY A 75 -23.22 -7.04 -12.02
CA GLY A 75 -22.74 -8.21 -12.77
C GLY A 75 -21.27 -8.56 -12.56
N ALA A 76 -20.52 -7.78 -11.77
CA ALA A 76 -19.19 -8.17 -11.32
C ALA A 76 -19.27 -9.41 -10.43
N SER A 77 -18.38 -10.37 -10.67
CA SER A 77 -18.28 -11.60 -9.89
C SER A 77 -17.28 -11.42 -8.76
N ALA A 78 -17.71 -11.68 -7.52
CA ALA A 78 -16.84 -11.71 -6.35
C ALA A 78 -15.65 -12.68 -6.53
N TRP A 79 -15.90 -13.85 -7.14
CA TRP A 79 -14.85 -14.81 -7.49
C TRP A 79 -13.85 -14.25 -8.52
N ALA A 80 -14.34 -13.50 -9.52
CA ALA A 80 -13.45 -12.87 -10.50
C ALA A 80 -12.58 -11.80 -9.85
N PHE A 81 -13.12 -11.05 -8.88
CA PHE A 81 -12.37 -10.10 -8.07
C PHE A 81 -11.29 -10.79 -7.23
N GLU A 82 -11.64 -11.84 -6.47
CA GLU A 82 -10.68 -12.62 -5.68
C GLU A 82 -9.54 -13.18 -6.55
N ARG A 83 -9.87 -13.67 -7.76
CA ARG A 83 -8.85 -14.12 -8.73
C ARG A 83 -7.97 -13.00 -9.24
N GLU A 84 -8.52 -11.82 -9.45
CA GLU A 84 -7.73 -10.66 -9.88
C GLU A 84 -6.77 -10.22 -8.77
N LEU A 85 -7.20 -10.22 -7.51
CA LEU A 85 -6.33 -9.95 -6.36
C LEU A 85 -5.19 -10.97 -6.25
N ALA A 86 -5.50 -12.27 -6.35
CA ALA A 86 -4.47 -13.31 -6.36
C ALA A 86 -3.48 -13.15 -7.52
N SER A 87 -3.98 -12.76 -8.70
CA SER A 87 -3.12 -12.46 -9.85
C SER A 87 -2.24 -11.23 -9.61
N LEU A 88 -2.79 -10.15 -9.04
CA LEU A 88 -2.03 -8.95 -8.65
C LEU A 88 -0.89 -9.32 -7.69
N SER A 89 -1.17 -10.11 -6.65
CA SER A 89 -0.19 -10.65 -5.72
C SER A 89 0.97 -11.39 -6.40
N SER A 90 0.68 -12.15 -7.46
CA SER A 90 1.70 -12.93 -8.17
C SER A 90 2.61 -12.12 -9.10
N VAL A 91 2.19 -10.90 -9.50
CA VAL A 91 2.92 -10.08 -10.48
C VAL A 91 3.56 -8.83 -9.88
N LEU A 92 3.01 -8.34 -8.76
CA LEU A 92 3.59 -7.22 -8.03
C LEU A 92 4.69 -7.74 -7.11
N GLU A 93 5.83 -7.06 -7.12
CA GLU A 93 7.00 -7.44 -6.31
C GLU A 93 7.04 -6.65 -5.00
N VAL A 94 7.60 -7.24 -3.95
CA VAL A 94 7.92 -6.52 -2.71
C VAL A 94 8.93 -5.41 -2.98
N PHE A 95 8.78 -4.27 -2.31
CA PHE A 95 9.74 -3.17 -2.43
C PHE A 95 9.86 -2.36 -1.14
N THR A 96 10.98 -1.64 -1.01
CA THR A 96 11.22 -0.75 0.13
C THR A 96 10.67 0.65 -0.19
N LEU A 97 9.84 1.19 0.71
CA LEU A 97 9.38 2.57 0.60
C LEU A 97 10.53 3.55 0.83
N PRO A 98 10.49 4.74 0.21
CA PRO A 98 11.18 5.89 0.76
C PRO A 98 10.83 6.07 2.24
N ARG A 99 11.74 6.68 3.01
CA ARG A 99 11.47 6.98 4.42
C ARG A 99 10.15 7.74 4.52
N LEU A 100 9.27 7.28 5.41
CA LEU A 100 8.04 8.01 5.71
C LEU A 100 8.41 9.24 6.54
N SER A 101 7.65 10.31 6.33
CA SER A 101 7.78 11.57 7.06
C SER A 101 6.41 12.10 7.43
N VAL A 102 6.36 12.89 8.49
CA VAL A 102 5.17 13.66 8.85
C VAL A 102 5.08 14.89 7.95
N ALA A 103 3.93 15.08 7.31
CA ALA A 103 3.62 16.24 6.48
C ALA A 103 2.25 16.80 6.84
N VAL A 104 2.03 18.09 6.53
CA VAL A 104 0.71 18.72 6.59
C VAL A 104 0.18 18.86 5.17
N VAL A 105 -0.98 18.25 4.90
CA VAL A 105 -1.62 18.25 3.59
C VAL A 105 -3.09 18.61 3.78
N GLU A 106 -3.51 19.74 3.22
CA GLU A 106 -4.91 20.21 3.27
C GLU A 106 -5.49 20.25 4.70
N GLY A 107 -4.69 20.73 5.67
CA GLY A 107 -5.08 20.81 7.07
C GLY A 107 -5.09 19.47 7.82
N ARG A 108 -4.64 18.37 7.21
CA ARG A 108 -4.44 17.08 7.89
C ARG A 108 -2.97 16.84 8.13
N ILE A 109 -2.63 16.24 9.25
CA ILE A 109 -1.29 15.69 9.48
C ILE A 109 -1.30 14.26 8.95
N VAL A 110 -0.36 13.91 8.08
CA VAL A 110 -0.29 12.62 7.41
C VAL A 110 1.14 12.04 7.50
N LEU A 111 1.24 10.71 7.45
CA LEU A 111 2.49 10.04 7.08
C LEU A 111 2.50 9.83 5.57
N THR A 112 3.59 10.22 4.93
CA THR A 112 3.78 10.09 3.48
C THR A 112 5.26 9.85 3.14
N PRO A 113 5.59 9.18 2.02
CA PRO A 113 6.98 9.02 1.59
C PRO A 113 7.66 10.38 1.40
N ALA A 114 8.86 10.54 1.95
CA ALA A 114 9.61 11.81 1.89
C ALA A 114 10.13 12.15 0.48
N THR A 115 10.18 11.17 -0.41
CA THR A 115 10.59 11.34 -1.81
C THR A 115 9.66 10.54 -2.72
N THR A 116 9.67 10.87 -4.01
CA THR A 116 8.98 10.09 -5.06
C THR A 116 9.55 8.67 -5.16
N SER A 117 8.75 7.75 -5.70
CA SER A 117 9.11 6.33 -5.84
C SER A 117 8.38 5.71 -7.01
N ALA A 118 9.11 5.43 -8.09
CA ALA A 118 8.57 4.79 -9.29
C ALA A 118 7.96 3.41 -8.98
N ALA A 119 8.53 2.66 -8.02
CA ALA A 119 7.97 1.38 -7.59
C ALA A 119 6.60 1.54 -6.92
N LEU A 120 6.45 2.59 -6.09
CA LEU A 120 5.17 2.89 -5.43
C LEU A 120 4.12 3.38 -6.44
N GLU A 121 4.51 4.24 -7.37
CA GLU A 121 3.64 4.71 -8.45
C GLU A 121 3.14 3.54 -9.29
N HIS A 122 4.06 2.70 -9.77
CA HIS A 122 3.72 1.51 -10.55
C HIS A 122 2.78 0.55 -9.79
N PHE A 123 3.03 0.36 -8.49
CA PHE A 123 2.19 -0.47 -7.63
C PHE A 123 0.75 0.06 -7.54
N ILE A 124 0.58 1.36 -7.26
CA ILE A 124 -0.74 1.99 -7.15
C ILE A 124 -1.46 2.01 -8.50
N GLU A 125 -0.75 2.35 -9.58
CA GLU A 125 -1.32 2.41 -10.94
C GLU A 125 -1.78 1.04 -11.42
N THR A 126 -0.98 0.00 -11.19
CA THR A 126 -1.31 -1.38 -11.59
C THR A 126 -2.56 -1.88 -10.86
N ILE A 127 -2.64 -1.67 -9.55
CA ILE A 127 -3.84 -2.02 -8.77
C ILE A 127 -5.05 -1.23 -9.28
N SER A 128 -4.90 0.09 -9.46
CA SER A 128 -6.00 0.96 -9.88
C SER A 128 -6.56 0.56 -11.25
N ALA A 129 -5.68 0.33 -12.22
CA ALA A 129 -6.05 -0.04 -13.58
C ALA A 129 -6.76 -1.40 -13.63
N ARG A 130 -6.25 -2.39 -12.88
CA ARG A 130 -6.81 -3.75 -12.88
C ARG A 130 -8.13 -3.83 -12.11
N LEU A 131 -8.32 -3.03 -11.06
CA LEU A 131 -9.54 -3.06 -10.26
C LEU A 131 -10.68 -2.16 -10.78
N ALA A 132 -10.38 -1.22 -11.68
CA ALA A 132 -11.37 -0.34 -12.32
C ALA A 132 -12.53 -1.10 -13.01
N GLN A 133 -12.32 -2.34 -13.45
CA GLN A 133 -13.36 -3.16 -14.05
C GLN A 133 -14.45 -3.60 -13.05
N PHE A 134 -14.13 -3.65 -11.76
CA PHE A 134 -15.04 -4.07 -10.69
C PHE A 134 -15.75 -2.90 -10.01
N ASP A 135 -15.24 -1.68 -10.18
CA ASP A 135 -15.72 -0.49 -9.50
C ASP A 135 -16.84 0.20 -10.28
N THR A 136 -17.95 0.51 -9.59
CA THR A 136 -19.08 1.24 -10.17
C THR A 136 -18.73 2.67 -10.60
N ASP A 137 -17.82 3.36 -9.90
CA ASP A 137 -17.50 4.78 -10.17
C ASP A 137 -16.08 4.99 -10.72
N ALA A 138 -15.50 3.97 -11.37
CA ALA A 138 -14.13 3.97 -11.86
C ALA A 138 -13.77 5.19 -12.74
N GLU A 139 -14.64 5.55 -13.70
CA GLU A 139 -14.40 6.68 -14.63
C GLU A 139 -14.34 8.03 -13.90
N ALA A 140 -15.22 8.23 -12.91
CA ALA A 140 -15.22 9.42 -12.08
C ALA A 140 -13.94 9.51 -11.23
N ARG A 141 -13.46 8.36 -10.70
CA ARG A 141 -12.20 8.28 -9.96
C ARG A 141 -10.99 8.55 -10.84
N GLU A 142 -10.92 8.00 -12.05
CA GLU A 142 -9.82 8.26 -12.98
C GLU A 142 -9.72 9.76 -13.31
N THR A 143 -10.86 10.41 -13.54
CA THR A 143 -10.92 11.86 -13.76
C THR A 143 -10.44 12.65 -12.53
N ALA A 144 -10.86 12.27 -11.32
CA ALA A 144 -10.38 12.90 -10.09
C ALA A 144 -8.88 12.68 -9.89
N THR A 145 -8.38 11.49 -10.23
CA THR A 145 -6.95 11.13 -10.21
C THR A 145 -6.12 12.07 -11.06
N ALA A 146 -6.52 12.24 -12.34
CA ALA A 146 -5.82 13.08 -13.29
C ALA A 146 -5.73 14.54 -12.81
N ARG A 147 -6.71 15.02 -12.03
CA ARG A 147 -6.72 16.38 -11.46
C ARG A 147 -5.78 16.54 -10.26
N MET A 148 -5.53 15.49 -9.48
CA MET A 148 -4.66 15.55 -8.29
C MET A 148 -3.15 15.50 -8.64
N GLY A 149 -2.80 15.20 -9.89
CA GLY A 149 -1.41 15.12 -10.33
C GLY A 149 -0.73 13.81 -9.89
N PHE A 150 0.49 13.90 -9.35
CA PHE A 150 1.38 12.76 -9.09
C PHE A 150 0.78 11.68 -8.17
N VAL A 151 0.87 10.40 -8.55
CA VAL A 151 0.25 9.24 -7.87
C VAL A 151 0.73 9.05 -6.43
N GLY A 152 1.99 9.38 -6.10
CA GLY A 152 2.49 9.30 -4.74
C GLY A 152 1.81 10.26 -3.75
N SER A 153 1.06 11.26 -4.23
CA SER A 153 0.14 12.06 -3.39
C SER A 153 -1.02 11.24 -2.80
N ARG A 154 -1.20 9.99 -3.23
CA ARG A 154 -2.25 9.09 -2.73
C ARG A 154 -1.80 8.26 -1.54
N PHE A 155 -0.50 7.99 -1.44
CA PHE A 155 0.03 7.17 -0.36
C PHE A 155 0.20 8.00 0.92
N MET A 156 -0.93 8.35 1.52
CA MET A 156 -1.01 9.13 2.74
C MET A 156 -1.72 8.32 3.81
N MET A 157 -1.15 8.26 5.00
CA MET A 157 -1.80 7.73 6.19
C MET A 157 -2.19 8.90 7.09
N PRO A 158 -3.45 9.32 7.11
CA PRO A 158 -3.87 10.41 7.95
C PRO A 158 -3.68 10.05 9.43
N LEU A 159 -3.06 10.95 10.18
CA LEU A 159 -2.95 10.90 11.63
C LEU A 159 -4.04 11.76 12.28
N THR A 160 -4.60 12.72 11.56
CA THR A 160 -5.66 13.60 12.06
C THR A 160 -6.82 13.71 11.08
N ARG A 161 -7.99 14.11 11.60
CA ARG A 161 -9.02 14.78 10.82
C ARG A 161 -8.47 16.08 10.22
N THR A 162 -9.25 16.72 9.37
CA THR A 162 -8.95 18.08 8.93
C THR A 162 -9.02 19.04 10.13
N LEU A 163 -7.91 19.73 10.38
CA LEU A 163 -7.72 20.76 11.38
C LEU A 163 -7.65 22.14 10.71
N ALA A 164 -7.69 23.20 11.51
CA ALA A 164 -7.30 24.51 11.00
C ALA A 164 -5.81 24.46 10.57
N PRO A 165 -5.39 25.12 9.47
CA PRO A 165 -4.01 25.05 8.99
C PRO A 165 -2.96 25.38 10.05
N GLU A 166 -3.18 26.45 10.82
CA GLU A 166 -2.29 26.87 11.92
C GLU A 166 -2.20 25.80 13.03
N GLU A 167 -3.32 25.15 13.35
CA GLU A 167 -3.37 24.04 14.32
C GLU A 167 -2.59 22.84 13.79
N ALA A 168 -2.80 22.45 12.52
CA ALA A 168 -2.08 21.34 11.90
C ALA A 168 -0.56 21.57 11.90
N GLU A 169 -0.11 22.77 11.57
CA GLU A 169 1.31 23.13 11.59
C GLU A 169 1.89 23.10 13.02
N ALA A 170 1.16 23.61 14.00
CA ALA A 170 1.58 23.62 15.39
C ALA A 170 1.72 22.20 15.97
N LEU A 171 0.80 21.29 15.60
CA LEU A 171 0.77 19.92 16.09
C LEU A 171 1.68 18.96 15.30
N ALA A 172 2.07 19.30 14.06
CA ALA A 172 2.92 18.44 13.24
C ALA A 172 4.32 18.23 13.82
N ARG A 173 4.96 19.27 14.38
CA ARG A 173 6.32 19.16 14.93
C ARG A 173 6.41 18.23 16.16
N PRO A 174 5.55 18.36 17.19
CA PRO A 174 5.52 17.41 18.30
C PRO A 174 5.30 15.97 17.83
N LEU A 175 4.37 15.78 16.88
CA LEU A 175 4.05 14.44 16.37
C LEU A 175 5.20 13.83 15.57
N ALA A 176 5.91 14.64 14.77
CA ALA A 176 7.09 14.21 14.03
C ALA A 176 8.21 13.75 14.96
N ARG A 177 8.43 14.44 16.09
CA ARG A 177 9.43 14.03 17.09
C ARG A 177 9.07 12.71 17.76
N GLU A 178 7.80 12.52 18.08
CA GLU A 178 7.34 11.26 18.69
C GLU A 178 7.48 10.07 17.72
N LEU A 179 7.26 10.32 16.43
CA LEU A 179 7.33 9.29 15.39
C LEU A 179 8.75 9.02 14.89
N GLU A 180 9.72 9.88 15.15
CA GLU A 180 11.09 9.74 14.65
C GLU A 180 11.72 8.37 14.95
N PRO A 181 11.63 7.80 16.17
CA PRO A 181 12.14 6.45 16.44
C PRO A 181 11.41 5.34 15.68
N ILE A 182 10.10 5.51 15.45
CA ILE A 182 9.26 4.53 14.74
C ILE A 182 9.55 4.56 13.23
N LEU A 183 9.84 5.75 12.68
CA LEU A 183 10.11 5.99 11.26
C LEU A 183 11.61 5.91 10.93
N ALA A 184 12.46 5.61 11.91
CA ALA A 184 13.90 5.41 11.72
C ALA A 184 14.18 4.22 10.79
N GLU A 185 13.34 3.19 10.84
CA GLU A 185 13.39 2.02 9.95
C GLU A 185 12.57 2.26 8.68
N ARG A 186 13.12 1.87 7.52
CA ARG A 186 12.38 1.94 6.27
C ARG A 186 11.29 0.87 6.24
N GLN A 187 10.10 1.29 5.84
CA GLN A 187 8.97 0.38 5.69
C GLN A 187 9.08 -0.37 4.35
N GLN A 188 8.59 -1.61 4.33
CA GLN A 188 8.48 -2.41 3.11
C GLN A 188 7.01 -2.60 2.73
N ILE A 189 6.75 -2.57 1.43
CA ILE A 189 5.48 -3.04 0.87
C ILE A 189 5.65 -4.54 0.63
N LEU A 190 5.11 -5.34 1.54
CA LEU A 190 5.12 -6.81 1.48
C LEU A 190 3.79 -7.38 0.99
N ASP A 191 2.71 -6.61 1.13
CA ASP A 191 1.35 -6.98 0.80
C ASP A 191 0.51 -5.72 0.51
N PHE A 192 -0.69 -5.95 -0.02
CA PHE A 192 -1.82 -5.04 0.14
C PHE A 192 -2.95 -5.74 0.89
N ALA A 193 -3.79 -4.96 1.57
CA ALA A 193 -4.94 -5.43 2.31
C ALA A 193 -6.24 -5.05 1.60
N VAL A 194 -7.19 -5.97 1.59
CA VAL A 194 -8.59 -5.66 1.28
C VAL A 194 -9.26 -5.24 2.59
N MET A 195 -9.71 -3.99 2.64
CA MET A 195 -10.48 -3.47 3.76
C MET A 195 -11.97 -3.50 3.44
N GLY A 196 -12.77 -3.95 4.40
CA GLY A 196 -14.22 -3.97 4.31
C GLY A 196 -14.85 -2.91 5.18
N ASP A 197 -15.74 -2.11 4.60
CA ASP A 197 -16.65 -1.22 5.32
C ASP A 197 -17.99 -1.93 5.54
N PRO A 198 -18.33 -2.29 6.79
CA PRO A 198 -19.60 -2.95 7.08
C PRO A 198 -20.82 -2.03 6.91
N GLY A 199 -20.63 -0.73 6.74
CA GLY A 199 -21.71 0.26 6.69
C GLY A 199 -22.27 0.60 8.07
N GLY A 200 -23.17 1.60 8.09
CA GLY A 200 -23.82 2.07 9.32
C GLY A 200 -22.88 2.72 10.34
N GLY A 201 -21.75 3.28 9.89
CA GLY A 201 -20.77 3.92 10.77
C GLY A 201 -19.90 2.94 11.58
N ARG A 202 -19.93 1.64 11.24
CA ARG A 202 -19.07 0.63 11.86
C ARG A 202 -17.63 0.75 11.39
N ALA A 203 -16.71 0.26 12.20
CA ALA A 203 -15.29 0.35 11.90
C ALA A 203 -14.89 -0.55 10.71
N LEU A 204 -14.05 -0.01 9.84
CA LEU A 204 -13.40 -0.75 8.77
C LEU A 204 -12.47 -1.79 9.37
N ARG A 205 -12.36 -2.93 8.70
CA ARG A 205 -11.46 -4.01 9.09
C ARG A 205 -10.80 -4.62 7.89
N VAL A 206 -9.60 -5.16 8.09
CA VAL A 206 -8.94 -6.00 7.09
C VAL A 206 -9.74 -7.29 6.95
N ILE A 207 -10.11 -7.62 5.72
CA ILE A 207 -10.76 -8.90 5.38
C ILE A 207 -9.67 -9.93 5.09
N GLU A 208 -8.71 -9.53 4.27
CA GLU A 208 -7.63 -10.38 3.79
C GLU A 208 -6.41 -9.53 3.41
N ARG A 209 -5.23 -10.15 3.47
CA ARG A 209 -3.96 -9.57 3.00
C ARG A 209 -3.41 -10.45 1.88
N HIS A 210 -2.83 -9.80 0.89
CA HIS A 210 -2.36 -10.39 -0.35
C HIS A 210 -0.86 -10.13 -0.46
N GLU A 211 -0.06 -11.14 -0.11
CA GLU A 211 1.40 -11.08 -0.14
C GLU A 211 1.90 -10.89 -1.57
N LEU A 212 2.93 -10.07 -1.73
CA LEU A 212 3.56 -9.79 -3.01
C LEU A 212 4.68 -10.79 -3.30
N ALA A 213 5.01 -10.96 -4.58
CA ALA A 213 6.11 -11.80 -4.98
C ALA A 213 7.46 -11.23 -4.50
N GLU A 214 8.38 -12.11 -4.09
CA GLU A 214 9.77 -11.72 -3.89
C GLU A 214 10.37 -11.24 -5.21
N PRO A 215 11.29 -10.24 -5.20
CA PRO A 215 11.83 -9.70 -6.43
C PRO A 215 12.60 -10.81 -7.13
N GLN A 216 12.23 -11.10 -8.37
CA GLN A 216 12.95 -12.13 -9.11
C GLN A 216 14.37 -11.62 -9.32
N GLN A 217 15.38 -12.31 -8.77
CA GLN A 217 16.76 -12.05 -9.13
C GLN A 217 16.86 -12.19 -10.64
N LYS A 218 16.94 -11.06 -11.35
CA LYS A 218 17.37 -11.05 -12.73
C LYS A 218 18.79 -11.59 -12.70
N PHE A 219 18.92 -12.89 -12.97
CA PHE A 219 20.20 -13.41 -13.42
C PHE A 219 20.50 -12.64 -14.69
N GLU A 220 21.36 -11.63 -14.58
CA GLU A 220 22.14 -11.22 -15.73
C GLU A 220 22.83 -12.50 -16.19
N LEU A 221 22.34 -13.07 -17.29
CA LEU A 221 23.13 -13.99 -18.10
C LEU A 221 24.32 -13.15 -18.61
N ARG A 222 25.31 -12.91 -17.73
CA ARG A 222 26.63 -12.45 -18.12
C ARG A 222 27.11 -13.48 -19.13
N GLY A 223 27.23 -13.01 -20.36
CA GLY A 223 27.30 -13.82 -21.58
C GLY A 223 27.79 -15.24 -21.35
N LEU A 224 26.89 -16.20 -21.57
CA LEU A 224 27.35 -17.50 -22.05
C LEU A 224 28.17 -17.19 -23.30
N SER A 225 29.49 -17.26 -23.16
CA SER A 225 30.40 -17.40 -24.28
C SER A 225 29.86 -18.58 -25.09
N CYS A 226 29.22 -18.28 -26.23
CA CYS A 226 28.86 -19.27 -27.23
C CYS A 226 30.15 -19.75 -27.91
N SER A 227 31.04 -20.37 -27.15
CA SER A 227 32.06 -21.27 -27.67
C SER A 227 31.43 -22.66 -27.72
N GLY A 228 30.50 -22.84 -28.64
CA GLY A 228 30.00 -24.17 -28.96
C GLY A 228 31.17 -25.08 -29.35
N PRO A 229 31.14 -26.39 -29.04
CA PRO A 229 32.21 -27.30 -29.41
C PRO A 229 32.39 -27.26 -30.93
N ARG A 230 33.63 -27.02 -31.39
CA ARG A 230 33.99 -27.10 -32.81
C ARG A 230 33.89 -28.57 -33.24
N LEU A 231 32.71 -28.97 -33.74
CA LEU A 231 32.41 -30.34 -34.17
C LEU A 231 32.99 -30.72 -35.55
N TYR A 232 33.82 -29.87 -36.16
CA TYR A 232 34.48 -30.18 -37.43
C TYR A 232 36.00 -30.18 -37.28
N THR A 233 36.54 -31.33 -36.88
CA THR A 233 37.89 -31.74 -37.27
C THR A 233 37.78 -32.40 -38.64
N GLY A 234 38.38 -31.78 -39.66
CA GLY A 234 38.39 -32.28 -41.03
C GLY A 234 39.04 -33.66 -41.11
N ILE A 235 38.31 -34.63 -41.67
CA ILE A 235 38.87 -35.91 -42.09
C ILE A 235 39.47 -35.69 -43.47
N GLY A 236 40.79 -35.56 -43.50
CA GLY A 236 41.58 -35.68 -44.72
C GLY A 236 41.67 -37.13 -45.16
N GLY A 237 41.66 -37.33 -46.48
CA GLY A 237 42.29 -38.47 -47.12
C GLY A 237 41.36 -39.60 -47.56
N LEU A 238 40.82 -39.48 -48.78
CA LEU A 238 40.56 -40.64 -49.63
C LEU A 238 41.24 -40.40 -50.97
N ARG A 239 42.36 -41.11 -51.16
CA ARG A 239 43.04 -41.31 -52.44
C ARG A 239 42.14 -42.17 -53.32
N ALA A 240 41.83 -41.71 -54.53
CA ALA A 240 41.42 -42.60 -55.61
C ALA A 240 42.68 -43.12 -56.30
N VAL A 241 42.82 -44.44 -56.36
CA VAL A 241 43.80 -45.17 -57.16
C VAL A 241 43.01 -45.89 -58.26
N ASN A 242 43.41 -45.61 -59.50
CA ASN A 242 43.05 -46.21 -60.80
C ASN A 242 41.59 -46.15 -61.25
#